data_AF-A0A551YSI8-F1
#
_entry.id   AF-A0A551YSI8-F1
#
_cell.length_a   1.000
_cell.length_b   1.000
_cell.length_c   1.000
_cell.angle_alpha   90.00
_cell.angle_beta   90.00
_cell.angle_gamma   90.00
#
_symmetry.space_group_name_H-M   'P 1'
#
loop_
_entity.id
_entity.type
_entity.pdbx_description
1 polymer ?
#
loop_
_entity_poly.entity_id
_entity_poly.type
_entity_poly.pdbx_seq_one_letter_code
_entity_poly.pdbx_strand_id
1 'polypeptide(L)'
;MTQILIEIPDELISRLQEQKFSVQEIVIKALENYVQAELPDITKTRTWELCGSLEIVQPDSKYIIGQDNRGQVVTNYAENIDEIIY
;
A
#
# COMPACT_ATOMS: atom_id res chain seq x y z
N MET A 1 -11.71 18.83 -16.38
CA MET A 1 -12.74 17.90 -15.91
C MET A 1 -12.56 16.61 -16.66
N THR A 2 -12.33 15.52 -15.95
CA THR A 2 -12.17 14.18 -16.53
C THR A 2 -13.50 13.46 -16.43
N GLN A 3 -13.95 12.82 -17.50
CA GLN A 3 -15.17 12.00 -17.49
C GLN A 3 -14.76 10.53 -17.33
N ILE A 4 -15.45 9.84 -16.42
CA ILE A 4 -15.22 8.41 -16.15
C ILE A 4 -16.59 7.74 -16.25
N LEU A 5 -16.64 6.61 -16.95
CA LEU A 5 -17.81 5.76 -17.08
C LEU A 5 -17.59 4.53 -16.20
N ILE A 6 -18.52 4.28 -15.28
CA ILE A 6 -18.42 3.21 -14.29
C ILE A 6 -19.71 2.39 -14.37
N GLU A 7 -19.57 1.09 -14.56
CA GLU A 7 -20.68 0.16 -14.43
C GLU A 7 -20.88 -0.19 -12.96
N ILE A 8 -22.05 0.14 -12.42
CA ILE A 8 -22.40 -0.12 -11.01
C ILE A 8 -23.48 -1.20 -10.99
N PRO A 9 -23.30 -2.28 -10.20
CA PRO A 9 -24.32 -3.31 -10.06
C PRO A 9 -25.66 -2.74 -9.60
N ASP A 10 -26.77 -3.26 -10.16
CA ASP A 10 -28.12 -2.77 -9.86
C ASP A 10 -28.46 -2.81 -8.37
N GLU A 11 -28.02 -3.86 -7.67
CA GLU A 11 -28.22 -4.01 -6.22
C GLU A 11 -27.60 -2.85 -5.43
N LEU A 12 -26.43 -2.36 -5.85
CA LEU A 12 -25.78 -1.22 -5.23
C LEU A 12 -26.52 0.08 -5.57
N ILE A 13 -26.99 0.26 -6.80
CA ILE A 13 -27.79 1.43 -7.19
C ILE A 13 -29.07 1.53 -6.37
N SER A 14 -29.79 0.41 -6.16
CA SER A 14 -31.00 0.41 -5.33
C SER A 14 -30.71 0.90 -3.91
N ARG A 15 -29.63 0.42 -3.28
CA ARG A 15 -29.23 0.85 -1.93
C ARG A 15 -28.77 2.31 -1.88
N LEU A 16 -28.14 2.80 -2.96
CA LEU A 16 -27.69 4.18 -3.07
C LEU A 16 -28.85 5.16 -3.30
N GLN A 17 -29.92 4.73 -3.98
CA GLN A 17 -31.13 5.54 -4.18
C GLN A 17 -31.95 5.75 -2.91
N GLU A 18 -31.82 4.86 -1.92
CA GLU A 18 -32.42 5.02 -0.60
C GLU A 18 -31.71 6.10 0.26
N GLN A 19 -30.53 6.54 -0.16
CA GLN A 19 -29.77 7.60 0.51
C GLN A 19 -30.26 8.98 0.07
N LYS A 20 -30.08 9.99 0.93
CA LYS A 20 -30.42 11.39 0.61
C LYS A 20 -29.44 12.07 -0.35
N PHE A 21 -28.31 11.43 -0.64
CA PHE A 21 -27.24 11.98 -1.47
C PHE A 21 -27.31 11.45 -2.90
N SER A 22 -26.87 12.25 -3.86
CA SER A 22 -26.76 11.78 -5.24
C SER A 22 -25.65 10.72 -5.37
N VAL A 23 -25.80 9.81 -6.33
CA VAL A 23 -24.78 8.79 -6.64
C VAL A 23 -23.43 9.45 -6.91
N GLN A 24 -23.41 10.60 -7.58
CA GLN A 24 -22.19 11.34 -7.87
C GLN A 24 -21.47 11.81 -6.59
N GLU A 25 -22.20 12.39 -5.63
CA GLU A 25 -21.60 12.82 -4.35
C GLU A 25 -21.03 11.64 -3.55
N ILE A 26 -21.72 10.50 -3.60
CA ILE A 26 -21.26 9.28 -2.91
C ILE A 26 -19.98 8.75 -3.56
N VAL A 27 -19.92 8.70 -4.89
CA VAL A 27 -18.72 8.26 -5.63
C VAL A 27 -17.54 9.20 -5.36
N ILE A 28 -17.77 10.52 -5.37
CA ILE A 28 -16.71 11.50 -5.07
C ILE A 28 -16.18 11.30 -3.65
N LYS A 29 -17.05 11.20 -2.64
CA LYS A 29 -16.64 10.94 -1.25
C LYS A 29 -15.90 9.61 -1.10
N ALA A 30 -16.32 8.58 -1.81
CA ALA A 30 -15.65 7.28 -1.77
C ALA A 30 -14.23 7.37 -2.34
N LEU A 31 -14.03 8.11 -3.44
CA LEU A 31 -12.71 8.36 -4.01
C LEU A 31 -11.85 9.22 -3.09
N GLU A 32 -12.39 10.29 -2.51
CA GLU A 32 -11.69 11.12 -1.53
C GLU A 32 -11.25 10.28 -0.32
N ASN A 33 -12.14 9.44 0.21
CA ASN A 33 -11.82 8.54 1.31
C ASN A 33 -10.79 7.49 0.92
N TYR A 34 -10.83 6.95 -0.30
CA TYR A 34 -9.84 5.98 -0.78
C TYR A 34 -8.45 6.61 -0.97
N VAL A 35 -8.39 7.90 -1.34
CA VAL A 35 -7.13 8.63 -1.46
C VAL A 35 -6.61 9.09 -0.09
N GLN A 36 -7.51 9.46 0.83
CA GLN A 36 -7.15 9.90 2.19
C GLN A 36 -6.84 8.74 3.13
N ALA A 37 -7.49 7.59 2.96
CA ALA A 37 -7.00 6.35 3.50
C ALA A 37 -5.67 6.10 2.78
N GLU A 38 -4.56 6.45 3.42
CA GLU A 38 -3.22 6.12 2.94
C GLU A 38 -3.29 4.72 2.34
N LEU A 39 -2.94 4.58 1.04
CA LEU A 39 -2.61 3.28 0.47
C LEU A 39 -1.76 2.61 1.55
N PRO A 40 -2.25 1.53 2.20
CA PRO A 40 -1.64 1.05 3.41
C PRO A 40 -0.18 0.85 3.08
N ASP A 41 0.68 1.61 3.75
CA ASP A 41 2.11 1.55 3.52
C ASP A 41 2.47 0.08 3.74
N ILE A 42 2.67 -0.65 2.65
CA ILE A 42 2.85 -2.11 2.71
C ILE A 42 4.13 -2.46 3.47
N THR A 43 4.99 -1.46 3.69
CA THR A 43 6.18 -1.54 4.54
C THR A 43 5.89 -1.31 6.03
N LYS A 44 4.65 -0.97 6.41
CA LYS A 44 4.20 -0.69 7.79
C LYS A 44 2.85 -1.35 8.10
N THR A 45 2.66 -2.58 7.62
CA THR A 45 1.46 -3.34 8.01
C THR A 45 1.54 -3.73 9.49
N ARG A 46 0.40 -4.00 10.13
CA ARG A 46 0.34 -4.54 11.50
C ARG A 46 1.14 -5.85 11.64
N THR A 47 1.26 -6.61 10.56
CA THR A 47 2.14 -7.78 10.46
C THR A 47 3.62 -7.36 10.52
N TRP A 48 4.00 -6.30 9.81
CA TRP A 48 5.36 -5.73 9.87
C TRP A 48 5.72 -5.26 11.29
N GLU A 49 4.81 -4.60 12.01
CA GLU A 49 5.02 -4.20 13.41
C GLU A 49 5.27 -5.40 14.34
N LEU A 50 4.68 -6.55 14.04
CA LEU A 50 4.85 -7.79 14.79
C LEU A 50 6.12 -8.57 14.37
N CYS A 51 6.59 -8.39 13.14
CA CYS A 51 7.76 -9.09 12.61
C CYS A 51 9.09 -8.45 13.00
N GLY A 52 9.09 -7.22 13.51
CA GLY A 52 10.32 -6.49 13.82
C GLY A 52 11.15 -6.18 12.58
N SER A 53 12.16 -5.33 12.72
CA SER A 53 13.11 -5.01 11.65
C SER A 53 14.52 -5.41 12.06
N LEU A 54 15.23 -6.10 11.17
CA LEU A 54 16.66 -6.40 11.33
C LEU A 54 17.46 -5.30 10.62
N GLU A 55 18.18 -4.50 11.40
CA GLU A 55 19.12 -3.51 10.86
C GLU A 55 20.54 -4.09 10.83
N ILE A 56 21.18 -4.07 9.66
CA ILE A 56 22.55 -4.53 9.49
C ILE A 56 23.42 -3.31 9.21
N VAL A 57 24.12 -2.86 10.25
CA VAL A 57 24.92 -1.62 10.24
C VAL A 57 26.05 -1.66 9.20
N GLN A 58 26.58 -2.85 8.91
CA GLN A 58 27.65 -3.06 7.93
C GLN A 58 27.27 -4.24 7.02
N PRO A 59 26.50 -3.99 5.94
CA PRO A 59 26.10 -5.05 5.04
C PRO A 59 27.31 -5.61 4.28
N ASP A 60 27.37 -6.93 4.18
CA ASP A 60 28.32 -7.64 3.35
C ASP A 60 28.05 -7.33 1.88
N SER A 61 29.12 -7.00 1.16
CA SER A 61 29.13 -6.68 -0.27
C SER A 61 28.34 -7.67 -1.14
N LYS A 62 28.32 -8.96 -0.81
CA LYS A 62 27.59 -9.99 -1.58
C LYS A 62 26.07 -9.81 -1.56
N TYR A 63 25.53 -9.15 -0.53
CA TYR A 63 24.08 -8.93 -0.38
C TYR A 63 23.65 -7.52 -0.79
N ILE A 64 24.58 -6.64 -1.18
CA ILE A 64 24.26 -5.30 -1.66
C ILE A 64 23.80 -5.39 -3.12
N ILE A 65 22.57 -4.95 -3.38
CA ILE A 65 21.98 -4.96 -4.73
C ILE A 65 21.89 -3.57 -5.36
N GLY A 66 22.22 -2.52 -4.61
CA GLY A 66 22.31 -1.17 -5.14
C GLY A 66 22.12 -0.10 -4.07
N GLN A 67 21.66 1.06 -4.52
CA GLN A 67 21.28 2.19 -3.68
C GLN A 67 19.88 2.68 -4.07
N ASP A 68 19.13 3.17 -3.09
CA ASP A 68 17.83 3.79 -3.33
C ASP A 68 17.98 5.23 -3.85
N ASN A 69 16.85 5.87 -4.12
CA ASN A 69 16.79 7.25 -4.62
C ASN A 69 17.31 8.30 -3.62
N ARG A 70 17.59 7.90 -2.37
CA ARG A 70 18.16 8.73 -1.30
C ARG A 70 19.64 8.41 -1.05
N GLY A 71 20.23 7.50 -1.83
CA GLY A 71 21.61 7.06 -1.69
C GLY A 71 21.83 6.07 -0.55
N GLN A 72 20.77 5.52 0.05
CA GLN A 72 20.88 4.49 1.08
C GLN A 72 21.15 3.13 0.43
N VAL A 73 22.00 2.32 1.07
CA VAL A 73 22.36 0.98 0.58
C VAL A 73 21.14 0.07 0.66
N VAL A 74 20.79 -0.55 -0.47
CA VAL A 74 19.71 -1.54 -0.56
C VAL A 74 20.33 -2.93 -0.62
N THR A 75 19.77 -3.85 0.15
CA THR A 75 20.31 -5.19 0.33
C THR A 75 19.25 -6.26 0.12
N ASN A 76 19.69 -7.48 -0.17
CA ASN A 76 18.83 -8.64 -0.40
C ASN A 76 18.95 -9.72 0.70
N TYR A 77 19.09 -9.29 1.96
CA TYR A 77 19.13 -10.21 3.10
C TYR A 77 17.82 -10.98 3.26
N ALA A 78 16.69 -10.42 2.81
CA ALA A 78 15.38 -11.06 2.91
C ALA A 78 15.28 -12.37 2.11
N GLU A 79 15.93 -12.46 0.94
CA GLU A 79 15.91 -13.68 0.12
C GLU A 79 16.86 -14.77 0.64
N ASN A 80 17.77 -14.43 1.56
CA ASN A 80 18.79 -15.34 2.10
C ASN A 80 18.65 -15.55 3.60
N ILE A 81 17.46 -15.24 4.16
CA ILE A 81 17.28 -15.06 5.61
C ILE A 81 17.68 -16.30 6.43
N ASP A 82 17.50 -17.49 5.86
CA ASP A 82 17.90 -18.75 6.48
C ASP A 82 19.41 -18.84 6.68
N GLU A 83 20.23 -18.37 5.73
CA GLU A 83 21.69 -18.37 5.84
C GLU A 83 22.23 -17.26 6.77
N ILE A 84 21.42 -16.25 7.03
CA ILE A 84 21.81 -15.06 7.80
C ILE A 84 21.45 -15.23 9.27
N ILE A 85 20.34 -15.92 9.56
CA ILE A 85 19.83 -16.10 10.92
C ILE A 85 20.26 -17.46 11.52
N TYR A 86 20.58 -18.46 10.71
CA TYR A 86 21.00 -19.79 11.17
C TYR A 86 22.45 -20.13 10.76
#